data_AF-A0A6L7QL89-F1
#
_entry.id   AF-A0A6L7QL89-F1
#
_cell.length_a   1.000
_cell.length_b   1.000
_cell.length_c   1.000
_cell.angle_alpha   90.00
_cell.angle_beta   90.00
_cell.angle_gamma   90.00
#
_symmetry.space_group_name_H-M   'P 1'
#
loop_
_entity.id
_entity.type
_entity.pdbx_description
1 polymer ?
#
loop_
_entity_poly.entity_id
_entity_poly.type
_entity_poly.pdbx_seq_one_letter_code
_entity_poly.pdbx_strand_id
1 'polypeptide(L)'
;MKGENTSTRLGNSEGLLELPQPLCEPFREMLAHPKTIPHLNTILGEGWRLDHGPGLIAMDKGCSGGMLHGNFDNAPYFYREGKIFTGLCVIEYLLADEGPGDGGISVIAGSHKANVTCPAKMLRWEQYQEYVTEINAKAGDAIIFSEACTHGTLPWNADHQRRAILYKYNTGHMAWGGGGVRGRRPSYWDELTAPQQAALLLPSHHSRRPKPSNDYAGLAEVGDSV
;
A
#
# COMPACT_ATOMS: atom_id res chain seq x y z
N MET A 1 -2.42 -12.75 -18.11
CA MET A 1 -3.57 -13.43 -17.45
C MET A 1 -4.75 -13.48 -18.42
N LYS A 2 -5.62 -14.49 -18.33
CA LYS A 2 -6.80 -14.65 -19.19
C LYS A 2 -8.03 -14.06 -18.47
N GLY A 3 -8.93 -13.39 -19.19
CA GLY A 3 -10.16 -12.76 -18.65
C GLY A 3 -10.45 -11.41 -19.30
N GLU A 4 -11.59 -10.79 -18.96
CA GLU A 4 -11.91 -9.42 -19.40
C GLU A 4 -11.26 -8.38 -18.48
N ASN A 5 -10.89 -7.21 -19.00
CA ASN A 5 -10.30 -6.14 -18.18
C ASN A 5 -11.39 -5.22 -17.60
N THR A 6 -12.26 -5.78 -16.77
CA THR A 6 -13.42 -5.10 -16.15
C THR A 6 -13.12 -4.49 -14.78
N SER A 7 -11.86 -4.20 -14.46
CA SER A 7 -11.53 -3.63 -13.14
C SER A 7 -11.88 -2.14 -13.07
N THR A 8 -12.64 -1.73 -12.05
CA THR A 8 -12.74 -0.31 -11.68
C THR A 8 -11.58 0.03 -10.75
N ARG A 9 -10.76 0.99 -11.16
CA ARG A 9 -9.66 1.53 -10.34
C ARG A 9 -9.81 3.03 -10.21
N LEU A 10 -10.11 3.49 -9.00
CA LEU A 10 -10.01 4.91 -8.68
C LEU A 10 -8.57 5.19 -8.22
N GLY A 11 -7.86 5.98 -9.02
CA GLY A 11 -6.53 6.51 -8.69
C GLY A 11 -6.62 7.81 -7.90
N ASN A 12 -5.45 8.38 -7.55
CA ASN A 12 -5.22 9.55 -6.68
C ASN A 12 -6.02 10.85 -6.98
N SER A 13 -6.92 10.90 -7.96
CA SER A 13 -7.58 12.11 -8.45
C SER A 13 -9.06 12.27 -8.07
N GLU A 14 -9.70 11.25 -7.50
CA GLU A 14 -11.00 11.39 -6.79
C GLU A 14 -10.77 10.86 -5.37
N GLY A 15 -10.26 11.73 -4.50
CA GLY A 15 -9.70 11.31 -3.22
C GLY A 15 -10.76 10.70 -2.32
N LEU A 16 -10.69 9.40 -2.05
CA LEU A 16 -11.56 8.75 -1.06
C LEU A 16 -11.49 9.45 0.32
N LEU A 17 -10.38 10.15 0.58
CA LEU A 17 -10.17 11.01 1.76
C LEU A 17 -10.96 12.34 1.71
N GLU A 18 -11.40 12.77 0.53
CA GLU A 18 -12.14 14.01 0.24
C GLU A 18 -13.65 13.81 0.10
N LEU A 19 -14.13 12.57 0.15
CA LEU A 19 -15.55 12.29 0.09
C LEU A 19 -16.31 13.08 1.18
N PRO A 20 -17.57 13.48 0.93
CA PRO A 20 -18.39 14.13 1.95
C PRO A 20 -18.51 13.24 3.18
N GLN A 21 -18.45 13.82 4.37
CA GLN A 21 -18.73 13.07 5.59
C GLN A 21 -20.16 12.47 5.55
N PRO A 22 -20.37 11.26 6.10
CA PRO A 22 -19.38 10.42 6.78
C PRO A 22 -18.58 9.49 5.85
N LEU A 23 -18.73 9.58 4.53
CA LEU A 23 -18.20 8.59 3.59
C LEU A 23 -16.66 8.55 3.53
N CYS A 24 -15.97 9.65 3.86
CA CYS A 24 -14.51 9.68 3.93
C CYS A 24 -13.92 9.04 5.19
N GLU A 25 -14.70 8.89 6.26
CA GLU A 25 -14.20 8.50 7.58
C GLU A 25 -13.49 7.14 7.56
N PRO A 26 -14.05 6.06 6.96
CA PRO A 26 -13.39 4.77 6.94
C PRO A 26 -12.02 4.81 6.23
N PHE A 27 -11.91 5.62 5.16
CA PHE A 27 -10.65 5.76 4.43
C PHE A 27 -9.63 6.55 5.25
N ARG A 28 -10.05 7.64 5.91
CA ARG A 28 -9.16 8.38 6.82
C ARG A 28 -8.69 7.51 7.98
N GLU A 29 -9.55 6.67 8.55
CA GLU A 29 -9.17 5.70 9.59
C GLU A 29 -8.13 4.69 9.07
N MET A 30 -8.34 4.13 7.88
CA MET A 30 -7.41 3.17 7.27
C MET A 30 -6.01 3.75 6.97
N LEU A 31 -5.90 5.06 6.73
CA LEU A 31 -4.63 5.77 6.45
C LEU A 31 -3.60 5.62 7.58
N ALA A 32 -4.06 5.54 8.83
CA ALA A 32 -3.17 5.38 9.99
C ALA A 32 -3.90 4.59 11.10
N HIS A 33 -4.36 3.39 10.76
CA HIS A 33 -5.17 2.59 11.67
C HIS A 33 -4.33 2.06 12.86
N PRO A 34 -4.79 2.16 14.12
CA PRO A 34 -3.99 1.79 15.31
C PRO A 34 -3.43 0.36 15.29
N LYS A 35 -4.11 -0.59 14.63
CA LYS A 35 -3.63 -1.97 14.50
C LYS A 35 -2.55 -2.15 13.42
N THR A 36 -2.45 -1.26 12.43
CA THR A 36 -1.46 -1.36 11.34
C THR A 36 -0.21 -0.51 11.59
N ILE A 37 -0.31 0.56 12.39
CA ILE A 37 0.83 1.41 12.77
C ILE A 37 2.03 0.61 13.34
N PRO A 38 1.86 -0.36 14.28
CA PRO A 38 2.99 -1.11 14.82
C PRO A 38 3.73 -1.93 13.75
N HIS A 39 3.00 -2.43 12.75
CA HIS A 39 3.59 -3.17 11.62
C HIS A 39 4.35 -2.22 10.69
N LEU A 40 3.79 -1.06 10.37
CA LEU A 40 4.49 -0.02 9.59
C LEU A 40 5.77 0.45 10.30
N ASN A 41 5.71 0.70 11.62
CA ASN A 41 6.89 1.07 12.41
C ASN A 41 7.97 -0.02 12.39
N THR A 42 7.56 -1.30 12.36
CA THR A 42 8.50 -2.43 12.30
C THR A 42 9.14 -2.58 10.92
N ILE A 43 8.36 -2.39 9.84
CA ILE A 43 8.81 -2.63 8.46
C ILE A 43 9.56 -1.43 7.88
N LEU A 44 9.06 -0.21 8.13
CA LEU A 44 9.57 1.04 7.55
C LEU A 44 10.34 1.91 8.56
N GLY A 45 10.32 1.55 9.84
CA GLY A 45 10.74 2.46 10.91
C GLY A 45 9.67 3.51 11.22
N GLU A 46 9.82 4.21 12.36
CA GLU A 46 8.96 5.33 12.68
C GLU A 46 9.14 6.50 11.70
N GLY A 47 8.08 7.32 11.55
CA GLY A 47 8.10 8.43 10.62
C GLY A 47 7.94 7.97 9.16
N TRP A 48 7.32 6.83 8.92
CA TRP A 48 6.79 6.47 7.61
C TRP A 48 5.73 7.47 7.15
N ARG A 49 5.39 7.40 5.87
CA ARG A 49 4.43 8.30 5.22
C ARG A 49 3.67 7.61 4.10
N LEU A 50 2.52 8.15 3.73
CA LEU A 50 1.80 7.75 2.54
C LEU A 50 2.56 8.20 1.29
N ASP A 51 2.95 7.24 0.46
CA ASP A 51 3.52 7.48 -0.88
C ASP A 51 2.44 7.78 -1.91
N HIS A 52 1.44 6.90 -2.00
CA HIS A 52 0.27 7.10 -2.84
C HIS A 52 -0.91 6.21 -2.39
N GLY A 53 -2.10 6.55 -2.87
CA GLY A 53 -3.38 6.00 -2.43
C GLY A 53 -4.18 6.99 -1.57
N PRO A 54 -5.30 6.54 -0.98
CA PRO A 54 -5.90 5.22 -1.17
C PRO A 54 -6.33 4.95 -2.62
N GLY A 55 -6.03 3.76 -3.11
CA GLY A 55 -6.59 3.25 -4.37
C GLY A 55 -7.72 2.26 -4.09
N LEU A 56 -8.86 2.42 -4.77
CA LEU A 56 -9.94 1.43 -4.75
C LEU A 56 -9.76 0.46 -5.91
N ILE A 57 -9.83 -0.83 -5.61
CA ILE A 57 -9.91 -1.90 -6.61
C ILE A 57 -11.25 -2.60 -6.47
N ALA A 58 -12.02 -2.61 -7.57
CA ALA A 58 -13.19 -3.46 -7.72
C ALA A 58 -13.03 -4.37 -8.95
N MET A 59 -13.32 -5.66 -8.78
CA MET A 59 -13.24 -6.66 -9.88
C MET A 59 -14.49 -7.51 -9.87
N ASP A 60 -15.18 -7.55 -11.02
CA ASP A 60 -16.30 -8.45 -11.24
C ASP A 60 -15.80 -9.86 -11.62
N LYS A 61 -16.68 -10.86 -11.49
CA LYS A 61 -16.38 -12.24 -11.90
C LYS A 61 -15.89 -12.27 -13.36
N GLY A 62 -14.81 -13.00 -13.61
CA GLY A 62 -14.16 -13.10 -14.92
C GLY A 62 -13.13 -12.00 -15.20
N CYS A 63 -12.94 -11.04 -14.28
CA CYS A 63 -11.89 -10.04 -14.41
C CYS A 63 -10.51 -10.70 -14.45
N SER A 64 -9.68 -10.33 -15.43
CA SER A 64 -8.37 -10.95 -15.67
C SER A 64 -7.32 -10.71 -14.57
N GLY A 65 -7.54 -9.76 -13.67
CA GLY A 65 -6.58 -9.39 -12.63
C GLY A 65 -5.44 -8.48 -13.11
N GLY A 66 -4.29 -8.57 -12.45
CA GLY A 66 -3.11 -7.75 -12.69
C GLY A 66 -1.84 -8.60 -12.74
N MET A 67 -1.05 -8.43 -13.81
CA MET A 67 0.21 -9.16 -14.04
C MET A 67 1.10 -9.15 -12.79
N LEU A 68 1.84 -10.24 -12.54
CA LEU A 68 2.81 -10.22 -11.44
C LEU A 68 3.90 -9.17 -11.73
N HIS A 69 4.31 -8.45 -10.69
CA HIS A 69 5.33 -7.40 -10.73
C HIS A 69 5.92 -7.19 -9.33
N GLY A 70 7.06 -6.53 -9.25
CA GLY A 70 7.74 -6.21 -7.99
C GLY A 70 9.22 -6.00 -8.23
N ASN A 71 9.98 -5.88 -7.14
CA ASN A 71 11.42 -5.61 -7.17
C ASN A 71 11.76 -4.39 -8.04
N PHE A 72 10.99 -3.31 -7.87
CA PHE A 72 11.21 -2.05 -8.55
C PHE A 72 12.52 -1.39 -8.06
N ASP A 73 13.21 -0.66 -8.94
CA ASP A 73 14.49 0.01 -8.63
C ASP A 73 14.44 0.89 -7.37
N ASN A 74 13.25 1.45 -7.05
CA ASN A 74 13.00 2.34 -5.91
C ASN A 74 12.28 1.66 -4.72
N ALA A 75 12.17 0.33 -4.74
CA ALA A 75 11.67 -0.49 -3.64
C ALA A 75 12.80 -1.43 -3.15
N PRO A 76 13.93 -0.89 -2.66
CA PRO A 76 15.00 -1.74 -2.16
C PRO A 76 14.47 -2.62 -1.03
N TYR A 77 15.06 -3.81 -0.88
CA TYR A 77 14.87 -4.61 0.32
C TYR A 77 16.22 -5.15 0.77
N PHE A 78 16.56 -4.89 2.02
CA PHE A 78 17.64 -5.60 2.70
C PHE A 78 17.34 -5.71 4.19
N TYR A 79 17.96 -6.70 4.81
CA TYR A 79 17.88 -6.93 6.25
C TYR A 79 19.27 -6.78 6.85
N ARG A 80 19.41 -5.94 7.87
CA ARG A 80 20.67 -5.73 8.56
C ARG A 80 20.42 -5.45 10.04
N GLU A 81 21.14 -6.16 10.90
CA GLU A 81 21.15 -5.95 12.35
C GLU A 81 19.74 -5.90 12.98
N GLY A 82 18.91 -6.92 12.72
CA GLY A 82 17.58 -6.99 13.32
C GLY A 82 16.50 -6.18 12.60
N LYS A 83 16.87 -5.37 11.58
CA LYS A 83 15.96 -4.39 10.96
C LYS A 83 15.75 -4.65 9.47
N ILE A 84 14.52 -4.42 9.04
CA ILE A 84 14.15 -4.36 7.62
C ILE A 84 14.43 -2.95 7.11
N PHE A 85 15.02 -2.86 5.93
CA PHE A 85 15.14 -1.63 5.18
C PHE A 85 14.43 -1.84 3.86
N THR A 86 13.28 -1.19 3.69
CA THR A 86 12.53 -1.27 2.46
C THR A 86 11.81 0.02 2.11
N GLY A 87 11.58 0.24 0.81
CA GLY A 87 10.67 1.27 0.30
C GLY A 87 9.37 0.63 -0.18
N LEU A 88 8.31 1.43 -0.32
CA LEU A 88 7.00 1.00 -0.83
C LEU A 88 6.46 -0.26 -0.11
N CYS A 89 6.01 -0.08 1.12
CA CYS A 89 5.20 -1.07 1.83
C CYS A 89 3.72 -0.84 1.52
N VAL A 90 3.02 -1.87 1.05
CA VAL A 90 1.59 -1.84 0.78
C VAL A 90 0.85 -2.36 2.00
N ILE A 91 -0.29 -1.73 2.31
CA ILE A 91 -1.37 -2.32 3.08
C ILE A 91 -2.59 -2.38 2.17
N GLU A 92 -3.06 -3.59 1.90
CA GLU A 92 -4.31 -3.85 1.19
C GLU A 92 -5.37 -4.26 2.22
N TYR A 93 -6.39 -3.42 2.41
CA TYR A 93 -7.55 -3.72 3.23
C TYR A 93 -8.62 -4.39 2.38
N LEU A 94 -9.05 -5.59 2.77
CA LEU A 94 -10.08 -6.32 2.05
C LEU A 94 -11.48 -5.87 2.50
N LEU A 95 -12.32 -5.52 1.54
CA LEU A 95 -13.73 -5.16 1.75
C LEU A 95 -14.70 -6.25 1.28
N ALA A 96 -14.17 -7.35 0.76
CA ALA A 96 -14.88 -8.56 0.38
C ALA A 96 -13.99 -9.78 0.72
N ASP A 97 -14.60 -10.94 0.94
CA ASP A 97 -13.86 -12.18 1.17
C ASP A 97 -13.07 -12.60 -0.08
N GLU A 98 -11.83 -13.05 0.10
CA GLU A 98 -10.99 -13.69 -0.90
C GLU A 98 -10.69 -15.13 -0.43
N GLY A 99 -11.45 -16.10 -0.94
CA GLY A 99 -11.31 -17.52 -0.60
C GLY A 99 -10.46 -18.31 -1.60
N PRO A 100 -10.13 -19.58 -1.28
CA PRO A 100 -9.32 -20.42 -2.17
C PRO A 100 -9.95 -20.58 -3.56
N GLY A 101 -9.22 -20.17 -4.60
CA GLY A 101 -9.67 -20.23 -6.00
C GLY A 101 -10.52 -19.04 -6.45
N ASP A 102 -10.91 -18.13 -5.55
CA ASP A 102 -11.61 -16.90 -5.91
C ASP A 102 -10.70 -15.95 -6.70
N GLY A 103 -9.38 -16.07 -6.56
CA GLY A 103 -8.40 -15.16 -7.13
C GLY A 103 -7.97 -14.09 -6.12
N GLY A 104 -7.78 -12.86 -6.59
CA GLY A 104 -7.37 -11.77 -5.71
C GLY A 104 -5.86 -11.69 -5.51
N ILE A 105 -5.38 -11.23 -4.37
CA ILE A 105 -3.95 -10.97 -4.21
C ILE A 105 -3.12 -12.26 -4.22
N SER A 106 -1.98 -12.20 -4.91
CA SER A 106 -1.00 -13.28 -4.96
C SER A 106 0.42 -12.77 -4.83
N VAL A 107 1.30 -13.62 -4.29
CA VAL A 107 2.71 -13.29 -4.06
C VAL A 107 3.61 -14.47 -4.43
N ILE A 108 4.84 -14.16 -4.81
CA ILE A 108 5.93 -15.14 -4.84
C ILE A 108 6.66 -15.02 -3.51
N ALA A 109 6.42 -15.95 -2.60
CA ALA A 109 7.00 -15.92 -1.26
C ALA A 109 8.53 -15.84 -1.30
N GLY A 110 9.11 -14.89 -0.55
CA GLY A 110 10.56 -14.69 -0.47
C GLY A 110 11.21 -13.94 -1.64
N SER A 111 10.45 -13.62 -2.71
CA SER A 111 11.00 -12.93 -3.90
C SER A 111 11.56 -11.53 -3.64
N HIS A 112 11.17 -10.87 -2.53
CA HIS A 112 11.79 -9.63 -2.05
C HIS A 112 13.29 -9.76 -1.69
N LYS A 113 13.82 -10.99 -1.60
CA LYS A 113 15.24 -11.28 -1.40
C LYS A 113 15.93 -11.80 -2.67
N ALA A 114 15.23 -11.84 -3.79
CA ALA A 114 15.78 -12.36 -5.03
C ALA A 114 16.85 -11.40 -5.57
N ASN A 115 18.02 -11.95 -5.88
CA ASN A 115 19.11 -11.23 -6.57
C ASN A 115 19.03 -11.39 -8.10
N VAL A 116 17.97 -12.02 -8.61
CA VAL A 116 17.78 -12.36 -10.02
C VAL A 116 16.38 -12.00 -10.47
N THR A 117 16.23 -11.69 -11.75
CA THR A 117 14.94 -11.33 -12.34
C THR A 117 13.96 -12.50 -12.29
N CYS A 118 12.72 -12.22 -11.90
CA CYS A 118 11.63 -13.19 -12.00
C CYS A 118 11.42 -13.61 -13.47
N PRO A 119 11.31 -14.92 -13.79
CA PRO A 119 11.12 -15.37 -15.16
C PRO A 119 9.92 -14.69 -15.83
N ALA A 120 10.11 -14.13 -17.03
CA ALA A 120 9.04 -13.41 -17.74
C ALA A 120 7.79 -14.27 -17.98
N LYS A 121 7.95 -15.58 -18.17
CA LYS A 121 6.83 -16.53 -18.29
C LYS A 121 6.02 -16.66 -16.99
N MET A 122 6.68 -16.56 -15.84
CA MET A 122 6.01 -16.53 -14.55
C MET A 122 5.24 -15.22 -14.39
N LEU A 123 5.90 -14.08 -14.69
CA LEU A 123 5.26 -12.76 -14.59
C LEU A 123 3.98 -12.66 -15.42
N ARG A 124 4.02 -13.19 -16.65
CA ARG A 124 2.90 -13.20 -17.60
C ARG A 124 1.83 -14.26 -17.31
N TRP A 125 1.98 -15.06 -16.25
CA TRP A 125 1.07 -16.15 -15.89
C TRP A 125 1.02 -17.28 -16.92
N GLU A 126 2.15 -17.59 -17.58
CA GLU A 126 2.26 -18.62 -18.62
C GLU A 126 2.80 -19.95 -18.07
N GLN A 127 3.71 -19.92 -17.09
CA GLN A 127 4.33 -21.08 -16.44
C GLN A 127 4.61 -20.78 -14.96
N TYR A 128 4.93 -21.81 -14.18
CA TYR A 128 5.43 -21.71 -12.80
C TYR A 128 4.39 -21.20 -11.78
N GLN A 129 3.10 -21.38 -12.06
CA GLN A 129 2.01 -20.98 -11.17
C GLN A 129 2.09 -21.70 -9.81
N GLU A 130 2.69 -22.88 -9.75
CA GLU A 130 2.92 -23.65 -8.52
C GLU A 130 3.82 -22.95 -7.49
N TYR A 131 4.59 -21.93 -7.90
CA TYR A 131 5.41 -21.11 -7.00
C TYR A 131 4.73 -19.79 -6.60
N VAL A 132 3.51 -19.54 -7.09
CA VAL A 132 2.72 -18.37 -6.73
C VAL A 132 1.74 -18.76 -5.64
N THR A 133 1.76 -18.02 -4.53
CA THR A 133 0.84 -18.19 -3.42
C THR A 133 -0.35 -17.26 -3.58
N GLU A 134 -1.54 -17.84 -3.73
CA GLU A 134 -2.82 -17.13 -3.57
C GLU A 134 -3.02 -16.82 -2.08
N ILE A 135 -3.34 -15.57 -1.77
CA ILE A 135 -3.58 -15.13 -0.39
C ILE A 135 -5.08 -15.16 -0.13
N ASN A 136 -5.48 -15.92 0.89
CA ASN A 136 -6.87 -16.03 1.30
C ASN A 136 -7.09 -15.25 2.59
N ALA A 137 -8.10 -14.39 2.61
CA ALA A 137 -8.44 -13.54 3.75
C ALA A 137 -9.89 -13.08 3.67
N LYS A 138 -10.43 -12.59 4.79
CA LYS A 138 -11.83 -12.17 4.90
C LYS A 138 -11.96 -10.65 4.80
N ALA A 139 -13.17 -10.19 4.49
CA ALA A 139 -13.51 -8.78 4.61
C ALA A 139 -13.17 -8.27 6.03
N GLY A 140 -12.43 -7.17 6.09
CA GLY A 140 -11.90 -6.59 7.33
C GLY A 140 -10.45 -6.94 7.64
N ASP A 141 -9.87 -7.95 6.97
CA ASP A 141 -8.44 -8.27 7.10
C ASP A 141 -7.57 -7.23 6.34
N ALA A 142 -6.32 -7.12 6.77
CA ALA A 142 -5.31 -6.27 6.15
C ALA A 142 -4.08 -7.10 5.76
N ILE A 143 -3.71 -7.06 4.48
CA ILE A 143 -2.55 -7.77 3.94
C ILE A 143 -1.41 -6.76 3.78
N ILE A 144 -0.28 -7.03 4.43
CA ILE A 144 0.89 -6.13 4.45
C ILE A 144 2.04 -6.81 3.72
N PHE A 145 2.58 -6.14 2.71
CA PHE A 145 3.72 -6.65 1.94
C PHE A 145 4.58 -5.52 1.39
N SER A 146 5.86 -5.81 1.13
CA SER A 146 6.75 -4.88 0.43
C SER A 146 6.57 -5.03 -1.08
N GLU A 147 6.58 -3.94 -1.84
CA GLU A 147 6.59 -3.97 -3.32
C GLU A 147 7.91 -4.52 -3.89
N ALA A 148 8.94 -4.73 -3.06
CA ALA A 148 10.08 -5.57 -3.43
C ALA A 148 9.67 -7.03 -3.68
N CYS A 149 8.61 -7.49 -2.99
CA CYS A 149 8.05 -8.82 -3.22
C CYS A 149 7.32 -8.83 -4.56
N THR A 150 7.63 -9.80 -5.41
CA THR A 150 6.84 -10.03 -6.62
C THR A 150 5.43 -10.46 -6.22
N HIS A 151 4.45 -9.70 -6.67
CA HIS A 151 3.05 -9.83 -6.35
C HIS A 151 2.18 -9.49 -7.56
N GLY A 152 0.90 -9.84 -7.52
CA GLY A 152 -0.07 -9.42 -8.51
C GLY A 152 -1.47 -9.81 -8.08
N THR A 153 -2.43 -9.63 -8.98
CA THR A 153 -3.83 -9.97 -8.70
C THR A 153 -4.26 -11.08 -9.65
N LEU A 154 -4.62 -12.24 -9.13
CA LEU A 154 -5.12 -13.37 -9.91
C LEU A 154 -6.47 -13.04 -10.55
N PRO A 155 -6.85 -13.76 -11.63
CA PRO A 155 -8.18 -13.65 -12.21
C PRO A 155 -9.27 -13.92 -11.16
N TRP A 156 -10.33 -13.12 -11.18
CA TRP A 156 -11.40 -13.20 -10.20
C TRP A 156 -12.49 -14.18 -10.62
N ASN A 157 -12.76 -15.20 -9.80
CA ASN A 157 -13.71 -16.27 -10.11
C ASN A 157 -14.91 -16.34 -9.14
N ALA A 158 -14.89 -15.57 -8.05
CA ALA A 158 -15.98 -15.58 -7.07
C ALA A 158 -17.29 -15.05 -7.65
N ASP A 159 -18.43 -15.45 -7.05
CA ASP A 159 -19.77 -14.98 -7.44
C ASP A 159 -20.14 -13.60 -6.88
N HIS A 160 -19.27 -13.01 -6.05
CA HIS A 160 -19.37 -11.63 -5.56
C HIS A 160 -18.27 -10.75 -6.15
N GLN A 161 -18.40 -9.42 -6.03
CA GLN A 161 -17.37 -8.49 -6.51
C GLN A 161 -16.20 -8.44 -5.53
N ARG A 162 -14.96 -8.54 -6.03
CA ARG A 162 -13.76 -8.23 -5.24
C ARG A 162 -13.76 -6.75 -4.89
N ARG A 163 -13.48 -6.38 -3.64
CA ARG A 163 -13.32 -4.98 -3.23
C ARG A 163 -12.14 -4.85 -2.27
N ALA A 164 -11.20 -3.97 -2.59
CA ALA A 164 -10.03 -3.73 -1.75
C ALA A 164 -9.57 -2.28 -1.81
N ILE A 165 -8.98 -1.79 -0.71
CA ILE A 165 -8.38 -0.46 -0.60
C ILE A 165 -6.88 -0.59 -0.35
N LEU A 166 -6.07 0.02 -1.21
CA LEU A 166 -4.63 -0.07 -1.14
C LEU A 166 -4.04 1.26 -0.71
N TYR A 167 -3.25 1.23 0.36
CA TYR A 167 -2.37 2.31 0.77
C TYR A 167 -0.93 1.86 0.58
N LYS A 168 -0.11 2.75 0.02
CA LYS A 168 1.30 2.47 -0.20
C LYS A 168 2.13 3.48 0.57
N TYR A 169 2.97 2.98 1.44
CA TYR A 169 3.74 3.75 2.39
C TYR A 169 5.24 3.68 2.07
N ASN A 170 5.96 4.74 2.40
CA ASN A 170 7.40 4.77 2.30
C ASN A 170 8.03 5.23 3.62
N THR A 171 9.31 4.97 3.78
CA THR A 171 10.08 5.60 4.86
C THR A 171 10.05 7.12 4.68
N GLY A 172 10.19 7.88 5.76
CA GLY A 172 9.99 9.34 5.74
C GLY A 172 10.88 10.13 4.77
N HIS A 173 11.99 9.56 4.30
CA HIS A 173 12.97 10.21 3.43
C HIS A 173 12.98 9.69 1.98
N MET A 174 12.16 8.67 1.66
CA MET A 174 12.08 8.10 0.31
C MET A 174 10.75 8.43 -0.36
N ALA A 175 10.72 8.50 -1.70
CA ALA A 175 9.50 8.76 -2.46
C ALA A 175 9.49 8.17 -3.87
N TRP A 176 8.31 7.69 -4.30
CA TRP A 176 8.05 7.26 -5.67
C TRP A 176 7.00 8.16 -6.35
N GLY A 177 5.78 8.23 -5.79
CA GLY A 177 4.67 9.04 -6.34
C GLY A 177 4.75 10.55 -6.06
N GLY A 178 5.92 11.06 -5.70
CA GLY A 178 6.09 12.41 -5.14
C GLY A 178 5.78 12.51 -3.65
N GLY A 179 4.77 11.75 -3.20
CA GLY A 179 4.47 11.59 -1.79
C GLY A 179 3.69 12.73 -1.14
N GLY A 180 2.80 12.40 -0.20
CA GLY A 180 2.08 13.37 0.61
C GLY A 180 1.20 14.35 -0.16
N VAL A 181 0.63 15.33 0.55
CA VAL A 181 -0.12 16.43 -0.07
C VAL A 181 0.88 17.51 -0.53
N ARG A 182 0.91 17.78 -1.83
CA ARG A 182 1.73 18.85 -2.41
C ARG A 182 1.00 20.19 -2.34
N GLY A 183 1.71 21.25 -1.99
CA GLY A 183 1.15 22.61 -1.96
C GLY A 183 0.33 22.89 -0.69
N ARG A 184 -0.88 23.44 -0.85
CA ARG A 184 -1.73 23.79 0.29
C ARG A 184 -2.23 22.54 1.00
N ARG A 185 -2.25 22.57 2.33
CA ARG A 185 -2.89 21.54 3.15
C ARG A 185 -4.32 21.28 2.65
N PRO A 186 -4.77 20.02 2.65
CA PRO A 186 -6.12 19.70 2.20
C PRO A 186 -7.17 20.37 3.09
N SER A 187 -8.37 20.61 2.55
CA SER A 187 -9.46 21.26 3.30
C SER A 187 -9.82 20.53 4.59
N TYR A 188 -9.62 19.21 4.62
CA TYR A 188 -9.90 18.34 5.78
C TYR A 188 -8.73 18.18 6.75
N TRP A 189 -7.64 18.95 6.60
CA TRP A 189 -6.43 18.77 7.41
C TRP A 189 -6.68 18.82 8.91
N ASP A 190 -7.49 19.78 9.37
CA ASP A 190 -7.77 19.98 10.79
C ASP A 190 -8.72 18.92 11.38
N GLU A 191 -9.34 18.09 10.52
CA GLU A 191 -10.17 16.96 10.91
C GLU A 191 -9.34 15.68 11.12
N LEU A 192 -8.07 15.68 10.69
CA LEU A 192 -7.19 14.52 10.79
C LEU A 192 -6.52 14.45 12.16
N THR A 193 -6.35 13.23 12.67
CA THR A 193 -5.50 12.94 13.82
C THR A 193 -4.03 13.22 13.51
N ALA A 194 -3.21 13.43 14.55
CA ALA A 194 -1.78 13.69 14.36
C ALA A 194 -1.05 12.60 13.54
N PRO A 195 -1.30 11.29 13.71
CA PRO A 195 -0.72 10.26 12.85
C PRO A 195 -1.15 10.37 11.37
N GLN A 196 -2.43 10.68 11.10
CA GLN A 196 -2.93 10.86 9.73
C GLN A 196 -2.31 12.08 9.05
N GLN A 197 -2.24 13.21 9.77
CA GLN A 197 -1.54 14.41 9.29
C GLN A 197 -0.07 14.12 9.00
N ALA A 198 0.62 13.45 9.93
CA ALA A 198 2.01 13.06 9.77
C ALA A 198 2.20 12.11 8.59
N ALA A 199 1.27 11.18 8.31
CA ALA A 199 1.34 10.30 7.15
C ALA A 199 1.28 11.06 5.81
N LEU A 200 0.60 12.21 5.76
CA LEU A 200 0.41 13.03 4.55
C LEU A 200 1.51 14.07 4.30
N LEU A 201 2.50 14.23 5.19
CA LEU A 201 3.61 15.15 4.94
C LEU A 201 4.54 14.64 3.82
N LEU A 202 5.13 15.59 3.08
CA LEU A 202 6.13 15.34 2.06
C LEU A 202 7.35 14.56 2.59
N PRO A 203 8.17 13.96 1.69
CA PRO A 203 9.42 13.34 2.07
C PRO A 203 10.38 14.37 2.68
N SER A 204 11.02 14.02 3.80
CA SER A 204 12.04 14.85 4.44
C SER A 204 13.43 14.29 4.15
N HIS A 205 14.34 15.09 3.62
CA HIS A 205 15.77 14.72 3.47
C HIS A 205 16.50 14.62 4.83
N HIS A 206 15.85 15.09 5.91
CA HIS A 206 16.37 15.05 7.27
C HIS A 206 15.52 14.13 8.16
N SER A 207 16.13 13.35 9.03
CA SER A 207 15.49 12.40 9.97
C SER A 207 14.58 13.02 11.05
N ARG A 208 14.32 14.33 11.00
CA ARG A 208 13.56 15.12 11.99
C ARG A 208 12.05 15.12 11.72
N ARG A 209 11.52 14.07 11.06
CA ARG A 209 10.08 13.90 10.93
C ARG A 209 9.45 13.72 12.33
N PRO A 210 8.22 14.23 12.56
CA PRO A 210 7.43 13.90 13.74
C PRO A 210 7.41 12.38 13.99
N LYS A 211 7.94 11.93 15.13
CA LYS A 211 7.86 10.53 15.55
C LYS A 211 7.84 10.40 17.08
N PRO A 212 7.28 9.32 17.64
CA PRO A 212 7.30 9.09 19.08
C PRO A 212 8.71 9.12 19.69
N SER A 213 9.71 8.60 18.96
CA SER A 213 11.08 8.45 19.46
C SER A 213 11.94 9.73 19.51
N ASN A 214 11.46 10.89 19.08
CA ASN A 214 12.27 12.13 19.08
C ASN A 214 11.60 13.34 19.76
N ASP A 215 10.66 13.11 20.68
CA ASP A 215 10.01 14.15 21.49
C ASP A 215 9.48 15.34 20.68
N TYR A 216 9.03 15.06 19.45
CA TYR A 216 8.64 16.09 18.51
C TYR A 216 7.35 16.80 18.94
N ALA A 217 7.41 18.12 19.13
CA ALA A 217 6.38 18.93 19.77
C ALA A 217 5.20 19.35 18.84
N GLY A 218 5.17 18.88 17.60
CA GLY A 218 4.01 19.02 16.71
C GLY A 218 4.27 19.80 15.43
N LEU A 219 3.30 19.74 14.51
CA LEU A 219 3.42 20.23 13.12
C LEU A 219 3.76 21.72 12.98
N ALA A 220 3.58 22.52 14.03
CA ALA A 220 3.93 23.95 14.04
C ALA A 220 5.42 24.22 13.80
N GLU A 221 6.30 23.27 14.13
CA GLU A 221 7.75 23.39 13.94
C GLU A 221 8.23 22.94 12.56
N VAL A 222 7.44 22.15 11.83
CA VAL A 222 7.57 21.94 10.38
C VAL A 222 6.86 23.12 9.73
N GLY A 223 7.42 24.32 9.88
CA GLY A 223 6.92 25.52 9.21
C GLY A 223 6.77 25.25 7.72
N ASP A 224 5.77 25.88 7.08
CA ASP A 224 5.32 25.66 5.69
C ASP A 224 6.48 25.34 4.74
N SER A 225 6.86 24.07 4.71
CA SER A 225 8.04 23.62 3.99
C SER A 225 7.60 23.46 2.55
N VAL A 226 7.80 24.55 1.82
CA VAL A 226 7.63 24.78 0.38
C VAL A 226 8.07 23.57 -0.45
#